data_AF-A0A6A6XT99-F1
#
_entry.id   AF-A0A6A6XT99-F1
#
_cell.length_a   1.000
_cell.length_b   1.000
_cell.length_c   1.000
_cell.angle_alpha   90.00
_cell.angle_beta   90.00
_cell.angle_gamma   90.00
#
_symmetry.space_group_name_H-M   'P 1'
#
loop_
_entity.id
_entity.type
_entity.pdbx_description
1 polymer ?
#
loop_
_entity_poly.entity_id
_entity_poly.type
_entity_poly.pdbx_seq_one_letter_code
_entity_poly.pdbx_strand_id
1 'polypeptide(L)'
;DRQTWNYALYPGVTLKADYGKFDEYWGIGHVLRDMKVSDKAREHGGKNEVMFLQHGHDDAYHELIEEPYQVNGQWYHVSKSHFPETPQHSSSRFQVIIAMDREGPKAAANDREPKVPESELPKISRGSDIQWALWENATESVGHLTNIKTFFSLTTVNVVSQSLIVRALNQRHVELSPFPGYRFTPEDEEGQVLLGKL
;
A
#
# COMPACT_ATOMS: atom_id res chain seq x y z
N ASP A 1 -7.62 -13.60 11.21
CA ASP A 1 -6.42 -13.40 10.35
C ASP A 1 -6.87 -13.01 8.93
N ARG A 2 -5.94 -12.72 8.02
CA ARG A 2 -6.23 -12.34 6.62
C ARG A 2 -6.99 -13.43 5.83
N GLN A 3 -6.71 -14.71 6.06
CA GLN A 3 -7.34 -15.82 5.35
C GLN A 3 -8.81 -15.96 5.72
N THR A 4 -9.15 -15.72 7.00
CA THR A 4 -10.55 -15.65 7.47
C THR A 4 -11.39 -14.68 6.64
N TRP A 5 -10.78 -13.58 6.16
CA TRP A 5 -11.45 -12.52 5.42
C TRP A 5 -11.19 -12.58 3.91
N ASN A 6 -10.91 -13.78 3.40
CA ASN A 6 -10.69 -14.06 1.98
C ASN A 6 -9.59 -13.19 1.34
N TYR A 7 -8.54 -12.85 2.10
CA TYR A 7 -7.39 -12.10 1.56
C TYR A 7 -6.27 -13.03 1.11
N ALA A 8 -5.92 -12.89 -0.16
CA ALA A 8 -4.85 -13.59 -0.84
C ALA A 8 -3.59 -12.75 -0.91
N LEU A 9 -2.44 -13.36 -0.66
CA LEU A 9 -1.13 -12.72 -0.85
C LEU A 9 -0.54 -13.19 -2.17
N TYR A 10 -0.12 -12.25 -3.01
CA TYR A 10 0.53 -12.54 -4.29
C TYR A 10 1.93 -11.93 -4.35
N PRO A 11 2.91 -12.65 -4.93
CA PRO A 11 4.16 -12.03 -5.34
C PRO A 11 3.88 -10.93 -6.36
N GLY A 12 4.63 -9.85 -6.24
CA GLY A 12 4.32 -8.63 -6.93
C GLY A 12 4.39 -8.68 -8.44
N VAL A 13 5.37 -9.39 -8.93
CA VAL A 13 5.57 -9.59 -10.37
C VAL A 13 4.52 -10.50 -10.99
N THR A 14 3.79 -11.29 -10.20
CA THR A 14 2.74 -12.19 -10.72
C THR A 14 1.54 -11.41 -11.21
N LEU A 15 1.15 -10.36 -10.48
CA LEU A 15 -0.02 -9.56 -10.85
C LEU A 15 0.35 -8.41 -11.78
N LYS A 16 1.45 -7.69 -11.52
CA LYS A 16 1.86 -6.55 -12.34
C LYS A 16 3.38 -6.40 -12.36
N ALA A 17 4.01 -6.91 -13.43
CA ALA A 17 5.47 -6.90 -13.61
C ALA A 17 6.11 -5.50 -13.47
N ASP A 18 5.40 -4.44 -13.84
CA ASP A 18 5.94 -3.07 -13.78
C ASP A 18 6.10 -2.52 -12.36
N TYR A 19 5.47 -3.14 -11.35
CA TYR A 19 5.47 -2.63 -9.98
C TYR A 19 6.85 -2.74 -9.31
N GLY A 20 7.71 -3.64 -9.80
CA GLY A 20 9.11 -3.73 -9.40
C GLY A 20 10.04 -2.72 -10.07
N LYS A 21 9.57 -1.97 -11.08
CA LYS A 21 10.37 -1.04 -11.88
C LYS A 21 10.39 0.36 -11.27
N PHE A 22 11.20 0.57 -10.23
CA PHE A 22 11.22 1.83 -9.49
C PHE A 22 11.71 3.05 -10.28
N ASP A 23 12.59 2.90 -11.27
CA ASP A 23 12.98 4.02 -12.15
C ASP A 23 11.95 4.26 -13.26
N GLU A 24 11.52 3.20 -13.98
CA GLU A 24 10.70 3.33 -15.20
C GLU A 24 9.22 3.60 -14.93
N TYR A 25 8.65 2.94 -13.92
CA TYR A 25 7.21 3.02 -13.62
C TYR A 25 6.92 4.04 -12.53
N TRP A 26 7.66 3.96 -11.42
CA TRP A 26 7.42 4.81 -10.25
C TRP A 26 8.22 6.11 -10.22
N GLY A 27 9.32 6.19 -10.96
CA GLY A 27 10.22 7.36 -10.96
C GLY A 27 10.97 7.61 -9.64
N ILE A 28 10.96 6.68 -8.68
CA ILE A 28 11.57 6.84 -7.35
C ILE A 28 12.94 6.16 -7.19
N GLY A 29 13.45 5.46 -8.21
CA GLY A 29 14.75 4.78 -8.09
C GLY A 29 15.89 5.73 -7.69
N HIS A 30 15.88 6.97 -8.20
CA HIS A 30 16.84 8.01 -7.80
C HIS A 30 16.75 8.39 -6.31
N VAL A 31 15.53 8.45 -5.74
CA VAL A 31 15.29 8.72 -4.32
C VAL A 31 15.86 7.59 -3.46
N LEU A 32 15.61 6.34 -3.86
CA LEU A 32 16.10 5.16 -3.16
C LEU A 32 17.64 5.11 -3.16
N ARG A 33 18.28 5.46 -4.28
CA ARG A 33 19.74 5.59 -4.38
C ARG A 33 20.30 6.69 -3.47
N ASP A 34 19.68 7.86 -3.43
CA ASP A 34 20.12 8.98 -2.57
C ASP A 34 20.05 8.61 -1.07
N MET A 35 19.00 7.87 -0.69
CA MET A 35 18.86 7.30 0.64
C MET A 35 19.80 6.13 0.95
N LYS A 36 20.60 5.69 -0.03
CA LYS A 36 21.53 4.55 0.08
C LYS A 36 20.82 3.24 0.44
N VAL A 37 19.62 3.05 -0.09
CA VAL A 37 18.88 1.78 -0.03
C VAL A 37 18.80 1.13 -1.41
N SER A 38 18.30 -0.10 -1.48
CA SER A 38 18.16 -0.77 -2.79
C SER A 38 17.11 -0.04 -3.62
N ASP A 39 17.45 0.21 -4.88
CA ASP A 39 16.62 0.89 -5.89
C ASP A 39 15.99 -0.08 -6.89
N LYS A 40 16.01 -1.39 -6.58
CA LYS A 40 15.48 -2.45 -7.44
C LYS A 40 14.67 -3.47 -6.64
N ALA A 41 13.67 -4.05 -7.28
CA ALA A 41 12.99 -5.24 -6.78
C ALA A 41 13.87 -6.50 -6.88
N ARG A 42 13.58 -7.53 -6.09
CA ARG A 42 14.32 -8.81 -6.02
C ARG A 42 14.41 -9.49 -7.37
N GLU A 43 13.32 -9.43 -8.12
CA GLU A 43 13.16 -10.00 -9.46
C GLU A 43 14.05 -9.28 -10.50
N HIS A 44 14.56 -8.10 -10.16
CA HIS A 44 15.50 -7.32 -10.95
C HIS A 44 16.90 -7.27 -10.32
N GLY A 45 17.21 -8.21 -9.42
CA GLY A 45 18.50 -8.31 -8.74
C GLY A 45 18.70 -7.32 -7.57
N GLY A 46 17.62 -6.69 -7.12
CA GLY A 46 17.60 -5.79 -5.98
C GLY A 46 17.24 -6.47 -4.65
N LYS A 47 16.87 -5.65 -3.67
CA LYS A 47 16.54 -6.13 -2.31
C LYS A 47 15.13 -5.79 -1.85
N ASN A 48 14.36 -5.02 -2.61
CA ASN A 48 12.95 -4.81 -2.31
C ASN A 48 12.21 -6.06 -2.79
N GLU A 49 11.36 -6.68 -1.97
CA GLU A 49 10.42 -7.71 -2.45
C GLU A 49 9.37 -7.05 -3.39
N VAL A 50 8.20 -7.57 -3.73
CA VAL A 50 7.03 -6.83 -4.26
C VAL A 50 5.84 -7.69 -3.82
N MET A 51 4.82 -7.15 -3.15
CA MET A 51 3.71 -7.94 -2.59
C MET A 51 2.38 -7.25 -2.84
N PHE A 52 1.32 -8.05 -3.01
CA PHE A 52 -0.05 -7.59 -3.11
C PHE A 52 -0.89 -8.36 -2.10
N LEU A 53 -1.76 -7.64 -1.40
CA LEU A 53 -2.82 -8.26 -0.62
C LEU A 53 -4.14 -7.97 -1.32
N GLN A 54 -4.70 -8.99 -1.96
CA GLN A 54 -5.93 -8.90 -2.71
C GLN A 54 -7.08 -9.44 -1.89
N HIS A 55 -8.22 -8.75 -1.90
CA HIS A 55 -9.46 -9.31 -1.36
C HIS A 55 -10.08 -10.18 -2.46
N GLY A 56 -10.25 -11.47 -2.19
CA GLY A 56 -10.56 -12.50 -3.17
C GLY A 56 -9.31 -13.21 -3.70
N HIS A 57 -9.54 -14.26 -4.46
CA HIS A 57 -8.49 -15.06 -5.09
C HIS A 57 -8.69 -15.08 -6.60
N ASP A 58 -7.61 -15.18 -7.34
CA ASP A 58 -7.64 -15.45 -8.76
C ASP A 58 -7.95 -16.92 -9.06
N ASP A 59 -8.65 -17.15 -10.16
CA ASP A 59 -8.85 -18.49 -10.72
C ASP A 59 -7.61 -18.98 -11.51
N ALA A 60 -7.74 -20.10 -12.21
CA ALA A 60 -6.65 -20.67 -13.01
C ALA A 60 -6.25 -19.77 -14.21
N TYR A 61 -7.05 -18.76 -14.55
CA TYR A 61 -6.85 -17.82 -15.65
C TYR A 61 -6.42 -16.43 -15.17
N HIS A 62 -6.15 -16.23 -13.88
CA HIS A 62 -5.87 -14.93 -13.25
C HIS A 62 -7.06 -13.96 -13.29
N GLU A 63 -8.28 -14.49 -13.30
CA GLU A 63 -9.50 -13.70 -13.12
C GLU A 63 -9.93 -13.74 -11.65
N LEU A 64 -10.29 -12.58 -11.10
CA LEU A 64 -10.75 -12.47 -9.72
C LEU A 64 -12.07 -13.25 -9.53
N ILE A 65 -12.05 -14.22 -8.62
CA ILE A 65 -13.23 -14.95 -8.14
C ILE A 65 -14.03 -13.98 -7.26
N GLU A 66 -15.18 -13.52 -7.76
CA GLU A 66 -16.05 -12.55 -7.10
C GLU A 66 -17.18 -13.18 -6.25
N GLU A 67 -17.17 -14.51 -6.11
CA GLU A 67 -18.16 -15.24 -5.34
C GLU A 67 -18.20 -14.79 -3.86
N PRO A 68 -19.39 -14.62 -3.27
CA PRO A 68 -19.51 -14.34 -1.85
C PRO A 68 -18.94 -15.46 -1.00
N TYR A 69 -18.41 -15.11 0.17
CA TYR A 69 -17.89 -16.06 1.15
C TYR A 69 -18.55 -15.85 2.51
N GLN A 70 -18.48 -16.88 3.36
CA GLN A 70 -19.16 -16.86 4.65
C GLN A 70 -18.16 -16.86 5.82
N VAL A 71 -18.36 -15.94 6.76
CA VAL A 71 -17.62 -15.90 8.03
C VAL A 71 -18.62 -15.88 9.17
N ASN A 72 -18.56 -16.90 10.03
CA ASN A 72 -19.47 -17.04 11.19
C ASN A 72 -20.96 -16.92 10.85
N GLY A 73 -21.39 -17.48 9.71
CA GLY A 73 -22.78 -17.47 9.27
C GLY A 73 -23.22 -16.21 8.50
N GLN A 74 -22.39 -15.17 8.45
CA GLN A 74 -22.66 -13.97 7.65
C GLN A 74 -21.96 -14.02 6.30
N TRP A 75 -22.67 -13.62 5.25
CA TRP A 75 -22.13 -13.50 3.90
C TRP A 75 -21.40 -12.17 3.70
N TYR A 76 -20.27 -12.25 3.00
CA TYR A 76 -19.42 -11.13 2.62
C TYR A 76 -19.12 -11.21 1.13
N HIS A 77 -18.93 -10.06 0.50
CA HIS A 77 -18.59 -9.95 -0.90
C HIS A 77 -17.15 -9.47 -1.08
N VAL A 78 -16.51 -9.98 -2.12
CA VAL A 78 -15.20 -9.52 -2.56
C VAL A 78 -15.28 -8.04 -2.99
N SER A 79 -14.36 -7.23 -2.47
CA SER A 79 -14.38 -5.76 -2.62
C SER A 79 -13.65 -5.26 -3.88
N LYS A 80 -13.27 -6.16 -4.80
CA LYS A 80 -12.53 -5.86 -6.05
C LYS A 80 -11.23 -5.08 -5.86
N SER A 81 -10.52 -5.33 -4.77
CA SER A 81 -9.36 -4.54 -4.38
C SER A 81 -8.07 -5.15 -4.94
N HIS A 82 -7.48 -4.46 -5.93
CA HIS A 82 -6.11 -4.70 -6.37
C HIS A 82 -5.19 -3.69 -5.67
N PHE A 83 -4.75 -3.97 -4.44
CA PHE A 83 -3.73 -3.15 -3.79
C PHE A 83 -2.34 -3.79 -3.82
N PRO A 84 -1.40 -3.18 -4.56
CA PRO A 84 0.02 -3.33 -4.32
C PRO A 84 0.39 -2.49 -3.11
N GLU A 85 0.50 -3.11 -1.95
CA GLU A 85 1.32 -2.51 -0.90
C GLU A 85 2.61 -3.30 -0.83
N THR A 86 3.62 -2.63 -1.34
CA THR A 86 4.88 -3.19 -1.77
C THR A 86 5.92 -2.86 -0.67
N PRO A 87 7.11 -3.42 -0.66
CA PRO A 87 7.40 -4.75 -0.14
C PRO A 87 8.69 -4.80 0.70
N GLN A 88 8.94 -5.94 1.34
CA GLN A 88 9.95 -6.09 2.37
C GLN A 88 11.39 -6.30 1.88
N HIS A 89 12.36 -5.87 2.68
CA HIS A 89 13.82 -6.00 2.48
C HIS A 89 14.36 -7.39 2.91
N SER A 90 15.54 -7.84 2.47
CA SER A 90 16.24 -8.91 3.20
C SER A 90 17.76 -8.74 3.22
N SER A 91 18.25 -8.27 4.36
CA SER A 91 19.39 -8.77 5.16
C SER A 91 19.76 -7.66 6.13
N SER A 92 19.40 -7.82 7.40
CA SER A 92 19.57 -6.87 8.52
C SER A 92 19.20 -5.41 8.20
N ARG A 93 18.13 -4.89 8.84
CA ARG A 93 17.67 -3.47 8.84
C ARG A 93 16.70 -3.14 7.72
N PHE A 94 15.42 -3.41 7.92
CA PHE A 94 14.33 -2.97 7.05
C PHE A 94 14.17 -1.45 7.12
N GLN A 95 14.88 -0.69 6.29
CA GLN A 95 14.95 0.78 6.42
C GLN A 95 13.79 1.53 5.77
N VAL A 96 13.11 0.93 4.78
CA VAL A 96 12.09 1.60 3.98
C VAL A 96 10.88 0.70 3.77
N ILE A 97 9.68 1.29 3.90
CA ILE A 97 8.39 0.71 3.49
C ILE A 97 7.84 1.61 2.38
N ILE A 98 7.30 1.03 1.31
CA ILE A 98 6.77 1.79 0.17
C ILE A 98 5.34 1.33 -0.13
N ALA A 99 4.36 2.01 0.45
CA ALA A 99 2.97 1.80 0.09
C ALA A 99 2.70 2.41 -1.29
N MET A 100 2.19 1.61 -2.23
CA MET A 100 1.94 1.98 -3.62
C MET A 100 0.43 1.96 -3.89
N ASP A 101 -0.04 2.78 -4.85
CA ASP A 101 -1.44 2.87 -5.30
C ASP A 101 -2.49 2.60 -4.19
N ARG A 102 -2.45 3.43 -3.13
CA ARG A 102 -3.28 3.19 -1.95
C ARG A 102 -4.73 3.53 -2.23
N GLU A 103 -5.54 2.52 -2.42
CA GLU A 103 -6.99 2.59 -2.24
C GLU A 103 -7.40 1.54 -1.18
N GLY A 104 -8.59 1.67 -0.59
CA GLY A 104 -9.05 0.79 0.48
C GLY A 104 -10.18 -0.13 0.00
N PRO A 105 -10.42 -1.28 0.65
CA PRO A 105 -11.55 -2.16 0.35
C PRO A 105 -12.90 -1.44 0.24
N LYS A 106 -13.15 -0.46 1.13
CA LYS A 106 -14.37 0.36 1.08
C LYS A 106 -14.47 1.25 -0.17
N ALA A 107 -13.36 1.79 -0.63
CA ALA A 107 -13.34 2.61 -1.85
C ALA A 107 -13.54 1.72 -3.09
N ALA A 108 -12.76 0.64 -3.21
CA ALA A 108 -12.90 -0.31 -4.31
C ALA A 108 -14.30 -0.95 -4.39
N ALA A 109 -14.91 -1.24 -3.24
CA ALA A 109 -16.28 -1.74 -3.15
C ALA A 109 -17.35 -0.78 -3.69
N ASN A 110 -17.10 0.53 -3.59
CA ASN A 110 -18.00 1.56 -4.11
C ASN A 110 -17.85 1.74 -5.63
N ASP A 111 -16.69 1.39 -6.18
CA ASP A 111 -16.36 1.48 -7.60
C ASP A 111 -16.66 0.18 -8.36
N ARG A 112 -16.94 -0.92 -7.65
CA ARG A 112 -17.46 -2.17 -8.22
C ARG A 112 -18.91 -2.01 -8.68
N GLU A 113 -19.27 -2.73 -9.74
CA GLU A 113 -20.66 -2.93 -10.17
C GLU A 113 -20.99 -4.44 -10.15
N PRO A 114 -21.98 -4.90 -9.35
CA PRO A 114 -22.76 -4.10 -8.40
C PRO A 114 -21.94 -3.69 -7.18
N LYS A 115 -22.26 -2.51 -6.63
CA LYS A 115 -21.65 -2.00 -5.39
C LYS A 115 -21.84 -2.98 -4.25
N VAL A 116 -20.81 -3.11 -3.41
CA VAL A 116 -20.88 -3.95 -2.20
C VAL A 116 -21.31 -3.10 -1.01
N PRO A 117 -22.41 -3.46 -0.31
CA PRO A 117 -22.81 -2.78 0.92
C PRO A 117 -21.72 -2.84 1.99
N GLU A 118 -21.57 -1.78 2.78
CA GLU A 118 -20.56 -1.73 3.85
C GLU A 118 -20.70 -2.85 4.88
N SER A 119 -21.93 -3.32 5.13
CA SER A 119 -22.22 -4.46 6.01
C SER A 119 -21.70 -5.80 5.49
N GLU A 120 -21.37 -5.88 4.21
CA GLU A 120 -20.90 -7.09 3.52
C GLU A 120 -19.41 -7.01 3.19
N LEU A 121 -18.71 -5.97 3.68
CA LEU A 121 -17.27 -5.84 3.58
C LEU A 121 -16.56 -6.56 4.75
N PRO A 122 -15.33 -7.05 4.52
CA PRO A 122 -14.54 -7.68 5.56
C PRO A 122 -14.25 -6.71 6.69
N LYS A 123 -14.03 -7.25 7.90
CA LYS A 123 -13.59 -6.41 9.04
C LYS A 123 -12.21 -5.80 8.82
N ILE A 124 -11.34 -6.48 8.07
CA ILE A 124 -10.09 -5.93 7.54
C ILE A 124 -10.47 -5.06 6.34
N SER A 125 -10.82 -3.80 6.55
CA SER A 125 -11.34 -2.92 5.48
C SER A 125 -10.64 -1.56 5.40
N ARG A 126 -9.74 -1.25 6.33
CA ARG A 126 -8.93 -0.03 6.31
C ARG A 126 -7.59 -0.32 5.67
N GLY A 127 -7.03 0.66 4.96
CA GLY A 127 -5.68 0.55 4.40
C GLY A 127 -4.61 0.25 5.45
N SER A 128 -4.79 0.70 6.70
CA SER A 128 -3.89 0.33 7.82
C SER A 128 -3.95 -1.15 8.18
N ASP A 129 -5.11 -1.79 8.05
CA ASP A 129 -5.27 -3.22 8.36
C ASP A 129 -4.55 -4.06 7.29
N ILE A 130 -4.62 -3.62 6.03
CA ILE A 130 -3.89 -4.21 4.89
C ILE A 130 -2.38 -4.09 5.11
N GLN A 131 -1.89 -2.90 5.48
CA GLN A 131 -0.48 -2.68 5.80
C GLN A 131 -0.01 -3.54 6.95
N TRP A 132 -0.82 -3.66 8.00
CA TRP A 132 -0.51 -4.51 9.14
C TRP A 132 -0.41 -5.98 8.72
N ALA A 133 -1.36 -6.49 7.93
CA ALA A 133 -1.34 -7.87 7.45
C ALA A 133 -0.12 -8.17 6.56
N LEU A 134 0.25 -7.22 5.70
CA LEU A 134 1.47 -7.32 4.89
C LEU A 134 2.72 -7.28 5.76
N TRP A 135 2.78 -6.35 6.72
CA TRP A 135 3.87 -6.25 7.68
C TRP A 135 4.05 -7.54 8.48
N GLU A 136 2.97 -8.11 9.03
CA GLU A 136 2.99 -9.38 9.79
C GLU A 136 3.55 -10.51 8.94
N ASN A 137 3.01 -10.73 7.74
CA ASN A 137 3.49 -11.77 6.82
C ASN A 137 5.00 -11.63 6.56
N ALA A 138 5.43 -10.39 6.41
CA ALA A 138 6.81 -10.09 6.12
C ALA A 138 7.70 -10.31 7.37
N THR A 139 7.21 -10.01 8.58
CA THR A 139 7.90 -10.33 9.85
C THR A 139 7.97 -11.84 10.15
N GLU A 140 6.98 -12.63 9.72
CA GLU A 140 6.95 -14.08 9.98
C GLU A 140 8.15 -14.80 9.35
N SER A 141 8.60 -14.35 8.19
CA SER A 141 9.69 -14.97 7.44
C SER A 141 11.11 -14.59 7.94
N VAL A 142 11.24 -13.48 8.67
CA VAL A 142 12.55 -12.88 9.03
C VAL A 142 12.69 -12.46 10.51
N GLY A 143 11.64 -12.65 11.32
CA GLY A 143 11.57 -12.21 12.71
C GLY A 143 11.19 -10.73 12.89
N HIS A 144 11.54 -10.15 14.05
CA HIS A 144 11.21 -8.76 14.36
C HIS A 144 11.91 -7.76 13.42
N LEU A 145 11.12 -6.92 12.78
CA LEU A 145 11.64 -5.81 11.98
C LEU A 145 12.08 -4.68 12.90
N THR A 146 13.35 -4.33 12.79
CA THR A 146 13.94 -3.20 13.50
C THR A 146 14.56 -2.24 12.48
N ASN A 147 14.63 -0.96 12.84
CA ASN A 147 15.27 0.11 12.07
C ASN A 147 14.54 0.57 10.81
N ILE A 148 13.20 0.65 10.83
CA ILE A 148 12.45 1.42 9.82
C ILE A 148 12.87 2.89 9.94
N LYS A 149 13.37 3.47 8.85
CA LYS A 149 13.78 4.88 8.80
C LYS A 149 12.78 5.73 8.05
N THR A 150 12.10 5.15 7.06
CA THR A 150 11.24 5.92 6.15
C THR A 150 10.06 5.09 5.69
N PHE A 151 8.91 5.75 5.62
CA PHE A 151 7.70 5.22 5.01
C PHE A 151 7.36 6.11 3.82
N PHE A 152 7.28 5.53 2.63
CA PHE A 152 6.82 6.20 1.42
C PHE A 152 5.37 5.83 1.14
N SER A 153 4.62 6.83 0.67
CA SER A 153 3.31 6.64 0.06
C SER A 153 3.41 7.14 -1.38
N LEU A 154 3.40 6.24 -2.35
CA LEU A 154 3.37 6.57 -3.78
C LEU A 154 1.94 6.63 -4.27
N THR A 155 1.70 7.49 -5.26
CA THR A 155 0.41 7.64 -5.96
C THR A 155 -0.78 7.65 -4.99
N THR A 156 -0.90 8.77 -4.26
CA THR A 156 -2.07 8.97 -3.39
C THR A 156 -3.28 9.27 -4.26
N VAL A 157 -4.13 8.28 -4.52
CA VAL A 157 -5.35 8.43 -5.34
C VAL A 157 -6.53 9.02 -4.55
N ASN A 158 -6.45 9.00 -3.23
CA ASN A 158 -7.50 9.55 -2.37
C ASN A 158 -7.59 11.08 -2.51
N VAL A 159 -8.70 11.57 -3.08
CA VAL A 159 -8.94 12.99 -3.34
C VAL A 159 -8.88 13.85 -2.07
N VAL A 160 -9.36 13.33 -0.93
CA VAL A 160 -9.31 14.06 0.34
C VAL A 160 -7.85 14.24 0.77
N SER A 161 -7.04 13.18 0.74
CA SER A 161 -5.60 13.27 1.05
C SER A 161 -4.87 14.23 0.11
N GLN A 162 -5.15 14.18 -1.20
CA GLN A 162 -4.58 15.14 -2.17
C GLN A 162 -4.95 16.58 -1.81
N SER A 163 -6.21 16.84 -1.44
CA SER A 163 -6.68 18.17 -1.06
C SER A 163 -5.95 18.72 0.18
N LEU A 164 -5.64 17.84 1.15
CA LEU A 164 -4.89 18.21 2.35
C LEU A 164 -3.43 18.54 2.03
N ILE A 165 -2.79 17.77 1.13
CA ILE A 165 -1.42 18.05 0.66
C ILE A 165 -1.35 19.41 -0.02
N VAL A 166 -2.27 19.69 -0.96
CA VAL A 166 -2.32 20.99 -1.64
C VAL A 166 -2.56 22.13 -0.66
N ARG A 167 -3.48 21.95 0.31
CA ARG A 167 -3.73 22.96 1.34
C ARG A 167 -2.48 23.26 2.17
N ALA A 168 -1.77 22.22 2.61
CA ALA A 168 -0.54 22.35 3.40
C ALA A 168 0.55 23.12 2.64
N LEU A 169 0.75 22.80 1.35
CA LEU A 169 1.72 23.50 0.50
C LEU A 169 1.35 24.98 0.29
N ASN A 170 0.07 25.26 0.03
CA ASN A 170 -0.43 26.62 -0.15
C ASN A 170 -0.26 27.49 1.10
N GLN A 171 -0.50 26.93 2.30
CA GLN A 171 -0.30 27.64 3.57
C GLN A 171 1.16 28.03 3.80
N ARG A 172 2.10 27.26 3.24
CA ARG A 172 3.54 27.56 3.29
C ARG A 172 4.05 28.32 2.07
N HIS A 173 3.17 28.71 1.14
CA HIS A 173 3.52 29.38 -0.11
C HIS A 173 4.60 28.65 -0.92
N VAL A 174 4.55 27.32 -0.94
CA VAL A 174 5.49 26.47 -1.67
C VAL A 174 4.78 25.68 -2.76
N GLU A 175 5.48 25.49 -3.88
CA GLU A 175 5.00 24.66 -4.97
C GLU A 175 5.43 23.20 -4.79
N LEU A 176 4.63 22.28 -5.33
CA LEU A 176 5.02 20.88 -5.43
C LEU A 176 6.25 20.76 -6.33
N SER A 177 7.29 20.10 -5.83
CA SER A 177 8.57 19.94 -6.51
C SER A 177 9.09 18.50 -6.38
N PRO A 178 9.97 18.05 -7.29
CA PRO A 178 10.62 16.75 -7.17
C PRO A 178 11.39 16.59 -5.86
N PHE A 179 11.67 15.35 -5.47
CA PHE A 179 12.45 15.02 -4.28
C PHE A 179 13.77 15.84 -4.20
N PRO A 180 14.14 16.39 -3.01
CA PRO A 180 13.53 16.15 -1.69
C PRO A 180 12.26 16.96 -1.39
N GLY A 181 11.81 17.82 -2.31
CA GLY A 181 10.60 18.61 -2.15
C GLY A 181 10.60 19.50 -0.90
N TYR A 182 9.41 19.73 -0.36
CA TYR A 182 9.21 20.45 0.90
C TYR A 182 9.02 19.48 2.07
N ARG A 183 9.57 19.83 3.24
CA ARG A 183 9.46 19.01 4.46
C ARG A 183 8.56 19.68 5.48
N PHE A 184 7.49 18.98 5.86
CA PHE A 184 6.73 19.26 7.07
C PHE A 184 7.27 18.44 8.24
N THR A 185 7.15 18.99 9.44
CA THR A 185 7.50 18.34 10.71
C THR A 185 6.26 18.16 11.57
N PRO A 186 6.23 17.22 12.53
CA PRO A 186 5.08 17.06 13.44
C PRO A 186 4.77 18.31 14.29
N GLU A 187 5.73 19.24 14.41
CA GLU A 187 5.59 20.52 15.09
C GLU A 187 4.85 21.57 14.23
N ASP A 188 4.78 21.38 12.90
CA ASP A 188 4.02 22.23 11.99
C ASP A 188 2.52 21.89 12.07
N GLU A 189 1.65 22.91 12.10
CA GLU A 189 0.20 22.72 12.04
C GLU A 189 -0.20 21.89 10.79
N GLU A 190 0.40 22.20 9.64
CA GLU A 190 0.18 21.46 8.41
C GLU A 190 0.73 20.03 8.47
N GLY A 191 1.84 19.82 9.18
CA GLY A 191 2.38 18.50 9.45
C GLY A 191 1.41 17.65 10.28
N GLN A 192 0.76 18.24 11.28
CA GLN A 192 -0.25 17.57 12.10
C GLN A 192 -1.51 17.21 11.30
N VAL A 193 -1.96 18.11 10.43
CA VAL A 193 -3.05 17.85 9.48
C VAL A 193 -2.72 16.66 8.58
N LEU A 194 -1.52 16.61 8.02
CA LEU A 194 -1.08 15.50 7.15
C LEU A 194 -0.95 14.18 7.90
N LEU A 195 -0.68 14.22 9.21
CA LEU A 195 -0.68 13.05 10.09
C LEU A 195 -2.08 12.66 10.60
N GLY A 196 -3.13 13.39 10.23
CA GLY A 196 -4.50 13.12 10.67
C GLY A 196 -4.74 13.41 12.14
N LYS A 197 -3.89 14.23 12.78
CA LYS A 197 -4.15 14.77 14.12
C LYS A 197 -5.09 15.96 13.98
N LEU A 198 -6.38 15.70 14.17
CA LEU A 198 -7.44 16.70 14.29
C LEU A 198 -7.84 16.84 15.76
#